data_AF-A0A357TCZ5-F1
#
_entry.id   AF-A0A357TCZ5-F1
#
_cell.length_a   1.000
_cell.length_b   1.000
_cell.length_c   1.000
_cell.angle_alpha   90.00
_cell.angle_beta   90.00
_cell.angle_gamma   90.00
#
_symmetry.space_group_name_H-M   'P 1'
#
loop_
_entity.id
_entity.type
_entity.pdbx_description
1 polymer ?
#
loop_
_entity_poly.entity_id
_entity_poly.type
_entity_poly.pdbx_seq_one_letter_code
_entity_poly.pdbx_strand_id
1 'polypeptide(L)'
;MRKGWLWFGVLLAAFLFAACPVVEVQAEDLKADTELTRGEFAGMLAEKAGIKAEKILPAELLKQKGIVKGYPGGELFLDRSITRAEAAAMVVRTLGLEDEVLFSLTSKEQREWAYAFCSWLERYGLIEGDPFGVMTREEGSAFLDRIFTSDPEALSIMEKAKEKLKEINDMSSTINAKIKIVPQTEAEETGILYDIEVNMEINQEIVMPDKVHQKITVEADVPGADKAKFISEMYYIGDKVYAKIPNEESGEMQWYRYPEGIYPDLNKVISDNSYSVPPELEKYIRYRMMGKTTINGEEVYQLACYGSIKDFNEFIETVYPQLGMDQQLMKLWEDSVGLMENISLWGFQNIGAVDFSDKGGELLFVITFTPEFKGEAVPIKRIQMNIKVEDLKYNQNLTIELPEEAVNAQVLSIERE
;
A
#
# COMPACT_ATOMS: atom_id res chain seq x y z
N MET A 1 -61.54 -9.35 -0.27
CA MET A 1 -61.97 -8.03 0.26
C MET A 1 -61.06 -6.96 -0.33
N ARG A 2 -61.67 -5.97 -1.01
CA ARG A 2 -61.26 -4.56 -1.26
C ARG A 2 -59.75 -4.27 -1.30
N LYS A 3 -59.12 -3.86 -2.41
CA LYS A 3 -59.44 -2.77 -3.37
C LYS A 3 -60.01 -1.49 -2.72
N GLY A 4 -59.13 -0.51 -2.57
CA GLY A 4 -59.34 0.94 -2.64
C GLY A 4 -57.95 1.51 -3.03
N TRP A 5 -57.64 1.93 -4.26
CA TRP A 5 -58.14 3.15 -4.93
C TRP A 5 -58.16 4.31 -3.93
N LEU A 6 -57.58 5.50 -4.13
CA LEU A 6 -57.02 6.23 -5.28
C LEU A 6 -56.49 7.54 -4.60
N TRP A 7 -55.33 8.14 -4.92
CA TRP A 7 -55.24 9.32 -5.79
C TRP A 7 -53.79 9.84 -5.87
N PHE A 8 -53.46 10.31 -7.07
CA PHE A 8 -52.28 11.00 -7.59
C PHE A 8 -52.02 12.39 -6.96
N GLY A 9 -50.76 12.85 -7.01
CA GLY A 9 -50.36 14.25 -6.79
C GLY A 9 -48.84 14.40 -6.56
N VAL A 10 -47.98 14.25 -7.57
CA VAL A 10 -47.40 15.35 -8.39
C VAL A 10 -46.25 16.13 -7.71
N LEU A 11 -45.06 16.12 -8.37
CA LEU A 11 -43.88 17.02 -8.26
C LEU A 11 -43.00 16.88 -6.99
N LEU A 12 -41.73 16.47 -7.01
CA LEU A 12 -40.52 16.92 -7.74
C LEU A 12 -40.05 18.35 -7.40
N ALA A 13 -38.87 18.40 -6.77
CA ALA A 13 -37.84 19.46 -6.72
C ALA A 13 -37.84 20.55 -5.63
N ALA A 14 -36.64 20.67 -5.04
CA ALA A 14 -35.91 21.89 -4.66
C ALA A 14 -35.86 22.35 -3.17
N PHE A 15 -34.71 21.99 -2.56
CA PHE A 15 -33.69 22.91 -2.00
C PHE A 15 -33.86 23.61 -0.62
N LEU A 16 -32.95 23.19 0.29
CA LEU A 16 -32.03 23.94 1.18
C LEU A 16 -32.45 24.59 2.52
N PHE A 17 -31.53 24.32 3.47
CA PHE A 17 -31.01 25.10 4.61
C PHE A 17 -31.74 25.15 5.98
N ALA A 18 -30.97 24.67 6.96
CA ALA A 18 -30.68 25.24 8.28
C ALA A 18 -31.68 25.06 9.44
N ALA A 19 -31.14 24.39 10.48
CA ALA A 19 -31.29 24.66 11.91
C ALA A 19 -32.67 24.45 12.58
N CYS A 20 -32.77 23.42 13.41
CA CYS A 20 -33.33 23.56 14.76
C CYS A 20 -32.87 22.40 15.68
N PRO A 21 -32.77 22.64 17.00
CA PRO A 21 -32.05 21.82 17.96
C PRO A 21 -32.89 20.72 18.62
N VAL A 22 -32.15 19.78 19.21
CA VAL A 22 -32.39 19.05 20.48
C VAL A 22 -33.83 18.68 20.82
N VAL A 23 -34.13 17.38 20.69
CA VAL A 23 -35.12 16.70 21.53
C VAL A 23 -34.35 15.83 22.52
N GLU A 24 -34.56 16.14 23.80
CA GLU A 24 -34.08 15.39 24.95
C GLU A 24 -34.87 14.07 25.04
N VAL A 25 -34.17 12.94 24.91
CA VAL A 25 -34.74 11.60 25.14
C VAL A 25 -34.30 11.15 26.52
N GLN A 26 -35.29 10.88 27.39
CA GLN A 26 -35.07 10.30 28.71
C GLN A 26 -34.45 8.91 28.58
N ALA A 27 -33.43 8.69 29.40
CA ALA A 27 -32.70 7.44 29.52
C ALA A 27 -33.61 6.30 30.01
N GLU A 28 -33.72 5.25 29.19
CA GLU A 28 -34.00 3.90 29.66
C GLU A 28 -32.66 3.22 29.99
N ASP A 29 -32.63 2.51 31.12
CA ASP A 29 -31.46 1.90 31.74
C ASP A 29 -30.62 1.05 30.75
N LEU A 30 -29.50 1.63 30.30
CA LEU A 30 -28.41 0.89 29.67
C LEU A 30 -27.77 -0.02 30.73
N LYS A 31 -27.87 -1.34 30.52
CA LYS A 31 -26.99 -2.30 31.19
C LYS A 31 -25.56 -1.83 31.00
N ALA A 32 -24.78 -1.82 32.08
CA ALA A 32 -23.36 -1.48 32.04
C ALA A 32 -22.66 -2.19 30.88
N ASP A 33 -22.20 -1.41 29.89
CA ASP A 33 -21.29 -1.89 28.87
C ASP A 33 -20.10 -2.49 29.61
N THR A 34 -19.91 -3.81 29.46
CA THR A 34 -18.75 -4.48 30.05
C THR A 34 -17.52 -3.95 29.34
N GLU A 35 -16.69 -3.21 30.07
CA GLU A 35 -15.38 -2.76 29.61
C GLU A 35 -14.64 -3.92 28.94
N LEU A 36 -14.10 -3.68 27.74
CA LEU A 36 -13.40 -4.70 26.98
C LEU A 36 -11.99 -4.87 27.55
N THR A 37 -11.63 -6.08 27.95
CA THR A 37 -10.27 -6.35 28.43
C THR A 37 -9.27 -6.45 27.27
N ARG A 38 -8.01 -6.20 27.57
CA ARG A 38 -6.89 -6.31 26.62
C ARG A 38 -6.76 -7.72 26.03
N GLY A 39 -7.01 -8.75 26.84
CA GLY A 39 -7.03 -10.15 26.42
C GLY A 39 -8.20 -10.48 25.50
N GLU A 40 -9.40 -9.97 25.78
CA GLU A 40 -10.57 -10.17 24.93
C GLU A 40 -10.39 -9.48 23.57
N PHE A 41 -9.91 -8.24 23.55
CA PHE A 41 -9.62 -7.54 22.29
C PHE A 41 -8.55 -8.28 21.48
N ALA A 42 -7.48 -8.75 22.12
CA ALA A 42 -6.46 -9.57 21.46
C ALA A 42 -7.06 -10.84 20.84
N GLY A 43 -8.01 -11.49 21.51
CA GLY A 43 -8.77 -12.62 20.96
C GLY A 43 -9.58 -12.25 19.72
N MET A 44 -10.35 -11.16 19.78
CA MET A 44 -11.17 -10.67 18.67
C MET A 44 -10.30 -10.27 17.46
N LEU A 45 -9.16 -9.61 17.71
CA LEU A 45 -8.20 -9.22 16.68
C LEU A 45 -7.58 -10.43 16.00
N ALA A 46 -7.14 -11.43 16.77
CA ALA A 46 -6.57 -12.66 16.22
C ALA A 46 -7.58 -13.38 15.31
N GLU A 47 -8.85 -13.47 15.73
CA GLU A 47 -9.93 -14.04 14.91
C GLU A 47 -10.13 -13.27 13.60
N LYS A 48 -10.29 -11.94 13.69
CA LYS A 48 -10.52 -11.07 12.52
C LYS A 48 -9.36 -11.05 11.54
N ALA A 49 -8.12 -11.12 12.05
CA ALA A 49 -6.91 -11.18 11.25
C ALA A 49 -6.59 -12.60 10.71
N GLY A 50 -7.42 -13.60 11.01
CA GLY A 50 -7.18 -14.99 10.58
C GLY A 50 -5.99 -15.66 11.28
N ILE A 51 -5.50 -15.09 12.39
CA ILE A 51 -4.36 -15.58 13.15
C ILE A 51 -4.84 -16.67 14.11
N LYS A 52 -4.71 -17.94 13.70
CA LYS A 52 -5.15 -19.11 14.48
C LYS A 52 -3.98 -20.01 14.86
N ALA A 53 -4.01 -20.56 16.06
CA ALA A 53 -3.15 -21.67 16.49
C ALA A 53 -3.97 -22.63 17.36
N GLU A 54 -3.81 -23.94 17.14
CA GLU A 54 -4.63 -24.96 17.81
C GLU A 54 -4.41 -25.06 19.33
N LYS A 55 -3.27 -24.55 19.85
CA LYS A 55 -2.81 -24.82 21.23
C LYS A 55 -2.22 -23.61 21.96
N ILE A 56 -2.32 -22.41 21.40
CA ILE A 56 -1.74 -21.19 21.99
C ILE A 56 -2.87 -20.19 22.21
N LEU A 57 -2.92 -19.58 23.39
CA LEU A 57 -3.88 -18.51 23.67
C LEU A 57 -3.65 -17.36 22.68
N PRO A 58 -4.71 -16.73 22.12
CA PRO A 58 -4.56 -15.67 21.12
C PRO A 58 -3.60 -14.55 21.52
N ALA A 59 -3.65 -14.09 22.78
CA ALA A 59 -2.75 -13.05 23.28
C ALA A 59 -1.28 -13.48 23.30
N GLU A 60 -0.97 -14.73 23.63
CA GLU A 60 0.39 -15.27 23.59
C GLU A 60 0.87 -15.46 22.13
N LEU A 61 -0.02 -15.87 21.23
CA LEU A 61 0.28 -15.97 19.81
C LEU A 61 0.59 -14.58 19.20
N LEU A 62 -0.21 -13.57 19.54
CA LEU A 62 0.04 -12.20 19.11
C LEU A 62 1.31 -11.62 19.75
N LYS A 63 1.68 -12.02 20.98
CA LYS A 63 2.96 -11.68 21.59
C LYS A 63 4.15 -12.30 20.84
N GLN A 64 4.07 -13.59 20.49
CA GLN A 64 5.10 -14.27 19.69
C GLN A 64 5.30 -13.60 18.33
N LYS A 65 4.21 -13.08 17.73
CA LYS A 65 4.24 -12.31 16.48
C LYS A 65 4.62 -10.84 16.67
N GLY A 66 5.00 -10.41 17.87
CA GLY A 66 5.38 -9.01 18.16
C GLY A 66 4.24 -8.00 18.13
N ILE A 67 2.99 -8.44 17.92
CA ILE A 67 1.79 -7.60 17.84
C ILE A 67 1.41 -7.07 19.22
N VAL A 68 1.38 -7.96 20.22
CA VAL A 68 1.17 -7.60 21.62
C VAL A 68 2.52 -7.47 22.30
N LYS A 69 2.94 -6.22 22.54
CA LYS A 69 4.10 -5.96 23.40
C LYS A 69 3.64 -5.87 24.86
N GLY A 70 4.43 -6.47 25.75
CA GLY A 70 4.24 -6.32 27.19
C GLY A 70 4.69 -4.94 27.67
N TYR A 71 4.33 -4.61 28.90
CA TYR A 71 4.84 -3.42 29.58
C TYR A 71 6.31 -3.64 30.01
N PRO A 72 7.04 -2.60 30.44
CA PRO A 72 8.35 -2.77 31.06
C PRO A 72 8.24 -3.80 32.21
N GLY A 73 8.90 -4.96 32.04
CA GLY A 73 8.74 -6.13 32.93
C GLY A 73 8.14 -7.39 32.27
N GLY A 74 7.64 -7.29 31.03
CA GLY A 74 7.17 -8.44 30.24
C GLY A 74 5.72 -8.86 30.50
N GLU A 75 5.04 -8.23 31.46
CA GLU A 75 3.64 -8.46 31.78
C GLU A 75 2.72 -7.95 30.66
N LEU A 76 1.68 -8.74 30.34
CA LEU A 76 0.70 -8.40 29.30
C LEU A 76 -0.57 -7.74 29.84
N PHE A 77 -0.84 -7.82 31.15
CA PHE A 77 -2.04 -7.27 31.78
C PHE A 77 -3.35 -7.57 31.02
N LEU A 78 -3.58 -8.84 30.68
CA LEU A 78 -4.70 -9.24 29.82
C LEU A 78 -6.07 -8.95 30.44
N ASP A 79 -6.18 -8.94 31.77
CA ASP A 79 -7.44 -8.68 32.48
C ASP A 79 -7.77 -7.19 32.64
N ARG A 80 -6.88 -6.27 32.24
CA ARG A 80 -7.13 -4.83 32.32
C ARG A 80 -7.94 -4.37 31.12
N SER A 81 -8.78 -3.37 31.33
CA SER A 81 -9.54 -2.70 30.29
C SER A 81 -8.59 -2.10 29.25
N ILE A 82 -8.91 -2.29 27.97
CA ILE A 82 -8.07 -1.81 26.86
C ILE A 82 -8.38 -0.36 26.52
N THR A 83 -7.34 0.43 26.32
CA THR A 83 -7.46 1.80 25.80
C THR A 83 -7.48 1.82 24.27
N ARG A 84 -8.07 2.87 23.66
CA ARG A 84 -8.03 3.07 22.21
C ARG A 84 -6.61 3.05 21.64
N ALA A 85 -5.64 3.64 22.33
CA ALA A 85 -4.22 3.64 21.94
C ALA A 85 -3.62 2.23 21.91
N GLU A 86 -3.93 1.39 22.91
CA GLU A 86 -3.46 0.00 22.93
C GLU A 86 -4.10 -0.82 21.82
N ALA A 87 -5.40 -0.64 21.58
CA ALA A 87 -6.11 -1.28 20.47
C ALA A 87 -5.52 -0.86 19.11
N ALA A 88 -5.28 0.44 18.92
CA ALA A 88 -4.64 0.99 17.74
C ALA A 88 -3.22 0.41 17.52
N ALA A 89 -2.42 0.32 18.58
CA ALA A 89 -1.08 -0.27 18.50
C ALA A 89 -1.10 -1.74 18.08
N MET A 90 -2.05 -2.54 18.61
CA MET A 90 -2.19 -3.93 18.19
C MET A 90 -2.64 -4.04 16.72
N VAL A 91 -3.56 -3.18 16.27
CA VAL A 91 -4.05 -3.18 14.88
C VAL A 91 -2.95 -2.77 13.89
N VAL A 92 -2.24 -1.68 14.15
CA VAL A 92 -1.17 -1.18 13.27
C VAL A 92 -0.08 -2.23 13.06
N ARG A 93 0.35 -2.89 14.15
CA ARG A 93 1.31 -4.02 14.06
C ARG A 93 0.72 -5.23 13.36
N THR A 94 -0.58 -5.49 13.55
CA THR A 94 -1.27 -6.57 12.82
C THR A 94 -1.31 -6.31 11.33
N LEU A 95 -1.39 -5.05 10.91
CA LEU A 95 -1.28 -4.63 9.51
C LEU A 95 0.18 -4.47 9.05
N GLY A 96 1.15 -4.93 9.85
CA GLY A 96 2.55 -5.06 9.45
C GLY A 96 3.34 -3.76 9.44
N LEU A 97 2.81 -2.68 10.02
CA LEU A 97 3.57 -1.44 10.18
C LEU A 97 4.33 -1.47 11.51
N GLU A 98 5.66 -1.51 11.44
CA GLU A 98 6.50 -1.55 12.64
C GLU A 98 6.54 -0.19 13.36
N ASP A 99 6.63 -0.23 14.69
CA ASP A 99 6.69 0.94 15.56
C ASP A 99 7.78 1.96 15.12
N GLU A 100 8.96 1.48 14.74
CA GLU A 100 10.07 2.34 14.26
C GLU A 100 9.68 3.14 13.01
N VAL A 101 8.94 2.52 12.09
CA VAL A 101 8.46 3.18 10.87
C VAL A 101 7.41 4.19 11.23
N LEU A 102 6.40 3.79 12.01
CA LEU A 102 5.34 4.67 12.47
C LEU A 102 5.92 5.93 13.14
N PHE A 103 6.83 5.78 14.11
CA PHE A 103 7.45 6.90 14.81
C PHE A 103 8.44 7.71 13.97
N SER A 104 8.80 7.25 12.77
CA SER A 104 9.52 8.07 11.79
C SER A 104 8.58 8.91 10.92
N LEU A 105 7.33 8.47 10.79
CA LEU A 105 6.26 9.16 10.06
C LEU A 105 5.45 10.10 10.98
N THR A 106 5.57 9.93 12.29
CA THR A 106 4.91 10.73 13.35
C THR A 106 5.95 11.31 14.32
N SER A 107 5.52 12.14 15.29
CA SER A 107 6.41 12.68 16.34
C SER A 107 6.80 11.60 17.40
N LYS A 108 7.91 11.80 18.15
CA LYS A 108 8.68 10.78 18.91
C LYS A 108 8.54 10.73 20.46
N GLU A 109 7.70 11.51 21.13
CA GLU A 109 7.59 11.56 22.60
C GLU A 109 6.68 10.44 23.21
N GLN A 110 6.84 10.11 24.50
CA GLN A 110 6.09 9.00 25.13
C GLN A 110 4.58 9.25 25.33
N ARG A 111 4.11 10.49 25.46
CA ARG A 111 2.66 10.73 25.29
C ARG A 111 2.29 10.61 23.82
N GLU A 112 3.20 11.01 22.93
CA GLU A 112 3.03 10.91 21.50
C GLU A 112 3.00 9.46 20.99
N TRP A 113 3.48 8.42 21.71
CA TRP A 113 3.31 7.05 21.20
C TRP A 113 1.83 6.65 21.11
N ALA A 114 1.04 6.98 22.14
CA ALA A 114 -0.39 6.69 22.17
C ALA A 114 -1.11 7.44 21.05
N TYR A 115 -0.74 8.72 20.87
CA TYR A 115 -1.24 9.53 19.77
C TYR A 115 -0.72 9.06 18.40
N ALA A 116 0.49 8.51 18.27
CA ALA A 116 1.05 8.11 16.99
C ALA A 116 0.22 7.00 16.34
N PHE A 117 -0.16 5.97 17.10
CA PHE A 117 -1.00 4.89 16.57
C PHE A 117 -2.42 5.38 16.27
N CYS A 118 -3.03 6.17 17.18
CA CYS A 118 -4.37 6.71 16.95
C CYS A 118 -4.39 7.68 15.76
N SER A 119 -3.49 8.67 15.72
CA SER A 119 -3.40 9.66 14.63
C SER A 119 -3.06 9.03 13.28
N TRP A 120 -2.27 7.95 13.25
CA TRP A 120 -2.06 7.19 12.03
C TRP A 120 -3.36 6.57 11.53
N LEU A 121 -4.11 5.88 12.39
CA LEU A 121 -5.40 5.28 12.01
C LEU A 121 -6.49 6.34 11.74
N GLU A 122 -6.50 7.47 12.44
CA GLU A 122 -7.38 8.63 12.21
C GLU A 122 -7.16 9.20 10.82
N ARG A 123 -5.90 9.32 10.37
CA ARG A 123 -5.56 9.76 9.00
C ARG A 123 -6.28 8.93 7.93
N TYR A 124 -6.49 7.63 8.18
CA TYR A 124 -7.21 6.72 7.27
C TYR A 124 -8.69 6.53 7.63
N GLY A 125 -9.24 7.32 8.55
CA GLY A 125 -10.65 7.26 8.97
C GLY A 125 -11.02 5.98 9.71
N LEU A 126 -10.06 5.36 10.40
CA LEU A 126 -10.20 4.03 11.00
C LEU A 126 -10.51 4.06 12.50
N ILE A 127 -10.11 5.12 13.18
CA ILE A 127 -10.40 5.32 14.60
C ILE A 127 -10.69 6.80 14.84
N GLU A 128 -11.42 7.08 15.91
CA GLU A 128 -11.71 8.42 16.41
C GLU A 128 -11.78 8.38 17.95
N GLY A 129 -11.68 9.54 18.58
CA GLY A 129 -11.89 9.71 20.02
C GLY A 129 -10.61 9.77 20.84
N ASP A 130 -10.76 9.90 22.16
CA ASP A 130 -9.62 10.03 23.08
C ASP A 130 -8.78 8.74 23.13
N PRO A 131 -7.46 8.80 22.81
CA PRO A 131 -6.57 7.63 22.84
C PRO A 131 -6.54 6.89 24.18
N PHE A 132 -6.78 7.58 25.30
CA PHE A 132 -6.74 6.99 26.64
C PHE A 132 -8.12 6.50 27.11
N GLY A 133 -9.19 6.76 26.37
CA GLY A 133 -10.49 6.24 26.72
C GLY A 133 -10.54 4.71 26.57
N VAL A 134 -11.16 4.08 27.56
CA VAL A 134 -11.41 2.62 27.57
C VAL A 134 -12.46 2.29 26.53
N MET A 135 -12.27 1.16 25.83
CA MET A 135 -13.22 0.67 24.85
C MET A 135 -14.23 -0.29 25.48
N THR A 136 -15.49 -0.19 25.09
CA THR A 136 -16.49 -1.24 25.33
C THR A 136 -16.32 -2.37 24.32
N ARG A 137 -16.96 -3.52 24.55
CA ARG A 137 -16.88 -4.66 23.63
C ARG A 137 -17.46 -4.30 22.26
N GLU A 138 -18.52 -3.52 22.25
CA GLU A 138 -19.24 -3.02 21.08
C GLU A 138 -18.33 -2.06 20.29
N GLU A 139 -17.68 -1.11 20.97
CA GLU A 139 -16.69 -0.21 20.34
C GLU A 139 -15.51 -0.99 19.75
N GLY A 140 -14.98 -1.97 20.50
CA GLY A 140 -13.88 -2.82 20.03
C GLY A 140 -14.25 -3.65 18.80
N SER A 141 -15.47 -4.20 18.77
CA SER A 141 -15.97 -4.95 17.61
C SER A 141 -16.16 -4.04 16.41
N ALA A 142 -16.80 -2.89 16.58
CA ALA A 142 -17.03 -1.92 15.51
C ALA A 142 -15.70 -1.40 14.93
N PHE A 143 -14.70 -1.18 15.79
CA PHE A 143 -13.36 -0.81 15.37
C PHE A 143 -12.72 -1.89 14.49
N LEU A 144 -12.73 -3.16 14.91
CA LEU A 144 -12.19 -4.25 14.09
C LEU A 144 -12.97 -4.48 12.79
N ASP A 145 -14.29 -4.36 12.82
CA ASP A 145 -15.10 -4.45 11.59
C ASP A 145 -14.73 -3.36 10.59
N ARG A 146 -14.48 -2.14 11.07
CA ARG A 146 -14.03 -1.01 10.24
C ARG A 146 -12.64 -1.23 9.65
N ILE A 147 -11.72 -1.86 10.39
CA ILE A 147 -10.37 -2.19 9.94
C ILE A 147 -10.36 -3.31 8.89
N PHE A 148 -11.14 -4.36 9.11
CA PHE A 148 -11.05 -5.58 8.29
C PHE A 148 -12.10 -5.64 7.18
N THR A 149 -12.93 -4.60 7.00
CA THR A 149 -13.96 -4.52 5.96
C THR A 149 -13.82 -3.23 5.15
N SER A 150 -13.74 -3.37 3.82
CA SER A 150 -13.77 -2.22 2.92
C SER A 150 -15.12 -1.52 2.96
N ASP A 151 -15.11 -0.21 2.79
CA ASP A 151 -16.30 0.60 2.61
C ASP A 151 -16.98 0.26 1.27
N PRO A 152 -18.26 -0.15 1.27
CA PRO A 152 -18.99 -0.46 0.04
C PRO A 152 -19.04 0.71 -0.95
N GLU A 153 -19.07 1.95 -0.46
CA GLU A 153 -19.07 3.13 -1.33
C GLU A 153 -17.70 3.28 -2.01
N ALA A 154 -16.61 3.12 -1.25
CA ALA A 154 -15.26 3.16 -1.81
C ALA A 154 -15.04 2.07 -2.87
N LEU A 155 -15.50 0.84 -2.61
CA LEU A 155 -15.47 -0.24 -3.59
C LEU A 155 -16.27 0.11 -4.85
N SER A 156 -17.44 0.72 -4.71
CA SER A 156 -18.23 1.16 -5.87
C SER A 156 -17.50 2.18 -6.73
N ILE A 157 -16.73 3.10 -6.11
CA ILE A 157 -15.89 4.06 -6.84
C ILE A 157 -14.71 3.36 -7.51
N MET A 158 -14.05 2.42 -6.83
CA MET A 158 -12.94 1.64 -7.40
C MET A 158 -13.37 0.83 -8.62
N GLU A 159 -14.54 0.19 -8.57
CA GLU A 159 -15.08 -0.55 -9.73
C GLU A 159 -15.34 0.39 -10.93
N LYS A 160 -15.88 1.59 -10.70
CA LYS A 160 -16.06 2.58 -11.77
C LYS A 160 -14.72 3.06 -12.33
N ALA A 161 -13.72 3.26 -11.48
CA ALA A 161 -12.37 3.62 -11.91
C ALA A 161 -11.74 2.52 -12.77
N LYS A 162 -11.90 1.24 -12.37
CA LYS A 162 -11.46 0.09 -13.18
C LYS A 162 -12.14 0.02 -14.53
N GLU A 163 -13.46 0.26 -14.60
CA GLU A 163 -14.17 0.34 -15.89
C GLU A 163 -13.62 1.48 -16.76
N LYS A 164 -13.29 2.62 -16.14
CA LYS A 164 -12.71 3.76 -16.85
C LYS A 164 -11.34 3.44 -17.47
N LEU A 165 -10.54 2.58 -16.83
CA LEU A 165 -9.23 2.17 -17.36
C LEU A 165 -9.33 1.51 -18.74
N LYS A 166 -10.44 0.83 -19.05
CA LYS A 166 -10.66 0.16 -20.34
C LYS A 166 -10.83 1.12 -21.51
N GLU A 167 -11.09 2.40 -21.24
CA GLU A 167 -11.27 3.44 -22.25
C GLU A 167 -9.98 4.24 -22.52
N ILE A 168 -8.87 3.89 -21.86
CA ILE A 168 -7.59 4.60 -21.99
C ILE A 168 -6.79 3.99 -23.14
N ASN A 169 -6.45 4.83 -24.12
CA ASN A 169 -5.56 4.47 -25.22
C ASN A 169 -4.11 4.85 -24.94
N ASP A 170 -3.92 5.93 -24.20
CA ASP A 170 -2.60 6.42 -23.82
C ASP A 170 -2.67 7.18 -22.48
N MET A 171 -1.55 7.23 -21.77
CA MET A 171 -1.42 7.97 -20.52
C MET A 171 -0.02 8.50 -20.29
N SER A 172 0.09 9.59 -19.52
CA SER A 172 1.36 10.05 -18.97
C SER A 172 1.24 10.33 -17.48
N SER A 173 2.35 10.20 -16.74
CA SER A 173 2.40 10.44 -15.30
C SER A 173 3.81 10.77 -14.82
N THR A 174 3.88 11.51 -13.72
CA THR A 174 5.11 11.71 -12.93
C THR A 174 5.02 10.88 -11.66
N ILE A 175 5.99 10.01 -11.41
CA ILE A 175 6.05 9.16 -10.22
C ILE A 175 7.28 9.56 -9.41
N ASN A 176 7.04 10.09 -8.22
CA ASN A 176 8.08 10.41 -7.24
C ASN A 176 8.16 9.27 -6.22
N ALA A 177 9.30 8.60 -6.10
CA ALA A 177 9.50 7.52 -5.15
C ALA A 177 10.71 7.81 -4.24
N LYS A 178 10.48 7.78 -2.93
CA LYS A 178 11.53 7.86 -1.91
C LYS A 178 11.67 6.50 -1.24
N ILE A 179 12.79 5.84 -1.49
CA ILE A 179 13.14 4.53 -0.94
C ILE A 179 14.13 4.73 0.19
N LYS A 180 13.83 4.13 1.34
CA LYS A 180 14.74 4.02 2.47
C LYS A 180 15.04 2.56 2.74
N ILE A 181 16.31 2.18 2.63
CA ILE A 181 16.81 0.83 2.91
C ILE A 181 17.45 0.85 4.29
N VAL A 182 16.97 -0.02 5.17
CA VAL A 182 17.41 -0.13 6.56
C VAL A 182 18.12 -1.48 6.75
N PRO A 183 19.38 -1.49 7.20
CA PRO A 183 20.15 -2.72 7.40
C PRO A 183 19.75 -3.50 8.66
N GLN A 184 20.09 -4.79 8.69
CA GLN A 184 20.02 -5.64 9.88
C GLN A 184 21.18 -5.25 10.82
N THR A 185 20.88 -4.68 12.00
CA THR A 185 21.82 -3.92 12.83
C THR A 185 22.96 -4.71 13.51
N GLU A 186 23.38 -5.86 12.98
CA GLU A 186 24.51 -6.69 13.50
C GLU A 186 25.69 -6.82 12.51
N ALA A 187 25.81 -5.94 11.51
CA ALA A 187 27.02 -5.82 10.71
C ALA A 187 28.09 -4.90 11.35
N GLU A 188 28.17 -4.87 12.70
CA GLU A 188 29.17 -4.07 13.42
C GLU A 188 30.62 -4.46 13.08
N GLU A 189 30.85 -5.66 12.52
CA GLU A 189 32.19 -6.12 12.13
C GLU A 189 32.67 -5.68 10.73
N THR A 190 31.78 -5.17 9.85
CA THR A 190 32.15 -4.84 8.45
C THR A 190 32.24 -3.35 8.15
N GLY A 191 31.83 -2.49 9.09
CA GLY A 191 32.30 -1.11 9.14
C GLY A 191 31.59 -0.06 8.28
N ILE A 192 30.54 -0.36 7.52
CA ILE A 192 29.54 0.64 7.04
C ILE A 192 28.25 -0.10 6.63
N LEU A 193 27.13 0.17 7.29
CA LEU A 193 25.78 0.11 6.68
C LEU A 193 24.94 1.23 7.29
N TYR A 194 24.89 2.38 6.60
CA TYR A 194 23.98 3.47 6.98
C TYR A 194 22.62 3.26 6.31
N ASP A 195 21.59 3.95 6.82
CA ASP A 195 20.32 4.09 6.09
C ASP A 195 20.61 4.67 4.70
N ILE A 196 20.31 3.92 3.64
CA ILE A 196 20.44 4.41 2.26
C ILE A 196 19.12 5.05 1.87
N GLU A 197 19.17 6.30 1.42
CA GLU A 197 18.02 6.98 0.85
C GLU A 197 18.20 7.15 -0.65
N VAL A 198 17.23 6.66 -1.42
CA VAL A 198 17.17 6.80 -2.87
C VAL A 198 15.92 7.58 -3.22
N ASN A 199 16.09 8.74 -3.84
CA ASN A 199 15.00 9.52 -4.41
C ASN A 199 14.95 9.24 -5.91
N MET A 200 13.77 8.93 -6.42
CA MET A 200 13.53 8.64 -7.82
C MET A 200 12.41 9.50 -8.35
N GLU A 201 12.60 10.07 -9.53
CA GLU A 201 11.55 10.71 -10.32
C GLU A 201 11.44 9.95 -11.65
N ILE A 202 10.26 9.41 -11.93
CA ILE A 202 9.97 8.66 -13.14
C ILE A 202 8.92 9.44 -13.93
N ASN A 203 9.33 9.96 -15.08
CA ASN A 203 8.38 10.50 -16.06
C ASN A 203 8.02 9.34 -17.00
N GLN A 204 6.75 8.97 -17.03
CA GLN A 204 6.27 7.79 -17.74
C GLN A 204 5.22 8.18 -18.76
N GLU A 205 5.34 7.61 -19.95
CA GLU A 205 4.35 7.63 -21.02
C GLU A 205 4.02 6.20 -21.42
N ILE A 206 2.74 5.91 -21.62
CA ILE A 206 2.26 4.62 -22.08
C ILE A 206 1.33 4.85 -23.27
N VAL A 207 1.54 4.11 -24.34
CA VAL A 207 0.58 3.98 -25.45
C VAL A 207 0.18 2.52 -25.50
N MET A 208 -1.08 2.25 -25.20
CA MET A 208 -1.64 0.91 -25.18
C MET A 208 -1.60 0.29 -26.60
N PRO A 209 -1.38 -1.02 -26.71
CA PRO A 209 -1.25 -1.99 -25.63
C PRO A 209 0.19 -2.29 -25.19
N ASP A 210 1.23 -1.71 -25.79
CA ASP A 210 2.57 -2.32 -25.67
C ASP A 210 3.77 -1.37 -25.78
N LYS A 211 3.52 -0.06 -25.74
CA LYS A 211 4.60 0.93 -25.77
C LYS A 211 4.68 1.68 -24.46
N VAL A 212 5.87 1.71 -23.88
CA VAL A 212 6.18 2.51 -22.70
C VAL A 212 7.46 3.27 -22.95
N HIS A 213 7.47 4.54 -22.59
CA HIS A 213 8.67 5.36 -22.49
C HIS A 213 8.81 5.86 -21.06
N GLN A 214 10.01 5.74 -20.51
CA GLN A 214 10.31 6.17 -19.15
C GLN A 214 11.61 6.93 -19.12
N LYS A 215 11.59 8.08 -18.45
CA LYS A 215 12.80 8.79 -18.04
C LYS A 215 12.90 8.77 -16.54
N ILE A 216 13.94 8.11 -16.04
CA ILE A 216 14.15 7.82 -14.64
C ILE A 216 15.33 8.66 -14.16
N THR A 217 15.08 9.54 -13.20
CA THR A 217 16.13 10.25 -12.46
C THR A 217 16.28 9.59 -11.10
N VAL A 218 17.48 9.14 -10.78
CA VAL A 218 17.81 8.53 -9.48
C VAL A 218 18.84 9.41 -8.78
N GLU A 219 18.55 9.77 -7.55
CA GLU A 219 19.45 10.47 -6.64
C GLU A 219 19.65 9.61 -5.39
N ALA A 220 20.86 9.06 -5.25
CA ALA A 220 21.23 8.25 -4.10
C ALA A 220 22.05 9.07 -3.10
N ASP A 221 21.59 9.12 -1.86
CA ASP A 221 22.32 9.68 -0.72
C ASP A 221 22.91 8.52 0.08
N VAL A 222 24.17 8.18 -0.23
CA VAL A 222 24.93 7.13 0.44
C VAL A 222 25.90 7.80 1.40
N PRO A 223 25.74 7.62 2.72
CA PRO A 223 26.60 8.32 3.67
C PRO A 223 28.08 7.94 3.52
N GLY A 224 28.93 8.95 3.43
CA GLY A 224 30.37 8.79 3.17
C GLY A 224 30.76 8.79 1.68
N ALA A 225 29.79 8.90 0.77
CA ALA A 225 30.02 9.11 -0.66
C ALA A 225 29.43 10.46 -1.12
N ASP A 226 29.90 10.95 -2.27
CA ASP A 226 29.27 12.10 -2.93
C ASP A 226 27.88 11.71 -3.43
N LYS A 227 26.93 12.65 -3.40
CA LYS A 227 25.58 12.43 -3.94
C LYS A 227 25.69 12.03 -5.41
N ALA A 228 25.24 10.83 -5.73
CA ALA A 228 25.21 10.33 -7.08
C ALA A 228 23.86 10.66 -7.72
N LYS A 229 23.89 11.32 -8.88
CA LYS A 229 22.71 11.53 -9.72
C LYS A 229 22.90 10.78 -11.02
N PHE A 230 21.94 9.91 -11.32
CA PHE A 230 21.92 9.09 -12.53
C PHE A 230 20.60 9.33 -13.27
N ILE A 231 20.68 9.44 -14.60
CA ILE A 231 19.50 9.57 -15.46
C ILE A 231 19.53 8.42 -16.45
N SER A 232 18.51 7.57 -16.40
CA SER A 232 18.26 6.51 -17.38
C SER A 232 17.06 6.87 -18.23
N GLU A 233 17.09 6.42 -19.48
CA GLU A 233 15.97 6.51 -20.39
C GLU A 233 15.66 5.11 -20.92
N MET A 234 14.39 4.71 -20.90
CA MET A 234 13.96 3.37 -21.22
C MET A 234 12.78 3.38 -22.19
N TYR A 235 12.78 2.41 -23.10
CA TYR A 235 11.68 2.14 -24.02
C TYR A 235 11.30 0.66 -23.95
N TYR A 236 10.02 0.38 -23.75
CA TYR A 236 9.42 -0.93 -23.99
C TYR A 236 8.62 -0.82 -25.28
N ILE A 237 8.90 -1.70 -26.25
CA ILE A 237 8.21 -1.78 -27.53
C ILE A 237 7.87 -3.24 -27.77
N GLY A 238 6.64 -3.64 -27.43
CA GLY A 238 6.22 -5.04 -27.46
C GLY A 238 6.96 -5.85 -26.39
N ASP A 239 7.77 -6.80 -26.84
CA ASP A 239 8.61 -7.68 -26.01
C ASP A 239 10.05 -7.19 -25.86
N LYS A 240 10.40 -6.04 -26.46
CA LYS A 240 11.77 -5.50 -26.46
C LYS A 240 11.91 -4.33 -25.51
N VAL A 241 12.97 -4.39 -24.72
CA VAL A 241 13.33 -3.32 -23.78
C VAL A 241 14.67 -2.74 -24.15
N TYR A 242 14.70 -1.41 -24.27
CA TYR A 242 15.90 -0.63 -24.54
C TYR A 242 16.13 0.29 -23.36
N ALA A 243 17.38 0.44 -22.93
CA ALA A 243 17.75 1.34 -21.87
C ALA A 243 19.06 2.06 -22.19
N LYS A 244 19.10 3.35 -21.86
CA LYS A 244 20.32 4.15 -21.87
C LYS A 244 20.93 4.07 -20.49
N ILE A 245 21.99 3.29 -20.36
CA ILE A 245 22.68 3.01 -19.09
C ILE A 245 24.19 3.21 -19.27
N PRO A 246 24.97 3.37 -18.19
CA PRO A 246 26.41 3.60 -18.32
C PRO A 246 27.09 2.31 -18.75
N ASN A 247 28.02 2.41 -19.69
CA ASN A 247 28.89 1.31 -20.08
C ASN A 247 29.80 0.92 -18.90
N GLU A 248 29.95 -0.38 -18.63
CA GLU A 248 30.71 -0.87 -17.48
C GLU A 248 32.20 -0.52 -17.54
N GLU A 249 32.80 -0.47 -18.73
CA GLU A 249 34.22 -0.15 -18.90
C GLU A 249 34.47 1.36 -18.97
N SER A 250 33.65 2.09 -19.74
CA SER A 250 33.91 3.51 -20.02
C SER A 250 33.14 4.48 -19.13
N GLY A 251 32.06 4.03 -18.47
CA GLY A 251 31.13 4.87 -17.72
C GLY A 251 30.25 5.79 -18.58
N GLU A 252 30.42 5.77 -19.91
CA GLU A 252 29.63 6.60 -20.82
C GLU A 252 28.23 6.03 -21.03
N MET A 253 27.23 6.91 -21.10
CA MET A 253 25.84 6.52 -21.34
C MET A 253 25.67 5.97 -22.76
N GLN A 254 25.28 4.70 -22.88
CA GLN A 254 25.07 4.02 -24.14
C GLN A 254 23.73 3.30 -24.15
N TRP A 255 23.15 3.13 -25.33
CA TRP A 255 21.93 2.36 -25.51
C TRP A 255 22.23 0.87 -25.55
N TYR A 256 21.47 0.12 -24.76
CA TYR A 256 21.46 -1.33 -24.74
C TYR A 256 20.06 -1.86 -24.98
N ARG A 257 19.97 -3.01 -25.65
CA ARG A 257 18.76 -3.81 -25.70
C ARG A 257 18.89 -4.96 -24.71
N TYR A 258 17.91 -5.16 -23.84
CA TYR A 258 17.93 -6.33 -22.95
C TYR A 258 17.73 -7.63 -23.74
N PRO A 259 18.31 -8.75 -23.28
CA PRO A 259 18.01 -10.07 -23.80
C PRO A 259 16.51 -10.38 -23.73
N GLU A 260 16.03 -11.21 -24.67
CA GLU A 260 14.65 -11.69 -24.67
C GLU A 260 14.37 -12.55 -23.42
N GLY A 261 13.16 -12.43 -22.87
CA GLY A 261 12.71 -13.15 -21.67
C GLY A 261 13.02 -12.47 -20.33
N ILE A 262 13.92 -11.46 -20.31
CA ILE A 262 14.22 -10.73 -19.06
C ILE A 262 13.01 -9.94 -18.56
N TYR A 263 12.29 -9.32 -19.48
CA TYR A 263 11.09 -8.56 -19.18
C TYR A 263 9.86 -9.24 -19.80
N PRO A 264 8.69 -9.15 -19.14
CA PRO A 264 7.46 -9.71 -19.66
C PRO A 264 7.02 -8.99 -20.94
N ASP A 265 6.34 -9.73 -21.82
CA ASP A 265 5.72 -9.16 -23.01
C ASP A 265 4.54 -8.28 -22.60
N LEU A 266 4.68 -6.96 -22.83
CA LEU A 266 3.69 -5.99 -22.42
C LEU A 266 2.32 -6.22 -23.08
N ASN A 267 2.27 -6.78 -24.30
CA ASN A 267 0.98 -7.10 -24.91
C ASN A 267 0.18 -8.07 -24.05
N LYS A 268 0.84 -9.07 -23.45
CA LYS A 268 0.17 -10.09 -22.61
C LYS A 268 -0.21 -9.55 -21.24
N VAL A 269 0.63 -8.68 -20.69
CA VAL A 269 0.35 -8.02 -19.42
C VAL A 269 -0.84 -7.07 -19.60
N ILE A 270 -0.77 -6.18 -20.58
CA ILE A 270 -1.73 -5.08 -20.76
C ILE A 270 -3.08 -5.55 -21.34
N SER A 271 -3.10 -6.54 -22.24
CA SER A 271 -4.36 -7.03 -22.85
C SER A 271 -5.34 -7.64 -21.87
N ASP A 272 -4.86 -8.14 -20.74
CA ASP A 272 -5.65 -8.91 -19.77
C ASP A 272 -6.17 -8.04 -18.61
N ASN A 273 -6.19 -6.70 -18.76
CA ASN A 273 -6.60 -5.72 -17.74
C ASN A 273 -5.74 -5.72 -16.45
N SER A 274 -4.47 -6.11 -16.53
CA SER A 274 -3.53 -6.16 -15.38
C SER A 274 -3.15 -4.81 -14.76
N TYR A 275 -3.59 -3.67 -15.32
CA TYR A 275 -3.49 -2.37 -14.66
C TYR A 275 -4.44 -2.22 -13.46
N SER A 276 -5.43 -3.11 -13.35
CA SER A 276 -6.24 -3.20 -12.15
C SER A 276 -5.56 -4.11 -11.12
N VAL A 277 -5.60 -3.70 -9.85
CA VAL A 277 -5.27 -4.58 -8.72
C VAL A 277 -6.04 -5.89 -8.94
N PRO A 278 -5.37 -7.05 -9.10
CA PRO A 278 -6.03 -8.34 -9.28
C PRO A 278 -7.16 -8.47 -8.26
N PRO A 279 -8.36 -8.96 -8.64
CA PRO A 279 -9.46 -9.16 -7.69
C PRO A 279 -9.03 -9.96 -6.46
N GLU A 280 -8.07 -10.87 -6.63
CA GLU A 280 -7.52 -11.68 -5.57
C GLU A 280 -6.63 -10.91 -4.59
N LEU A 281 -6.17 -9.70 -4.94
CA LEU A 281 -5.51 -8.76 -4.04
C LEU A 281 -6.47 -7.94 -3.18
N GLU A 282 -7.75 -7.87 -3.56
CA GLU A 282 -8.79 -7.22 -2.74
C GLU A 282 -8.95 -7.90 -1.38
N LYS A 283 -8.55 -9.18 -1.25
CA LYS A 283 -8.53 -9.86 0.06
C LYS A 283 -7.46 -9.30 1.00
N TYR A 284 -6.38 -8.70 0.48
CA TYR A 284 -5.29 -8.11 1.27
C TYR A 284 -5.40 -6.60 1.47
N ILE A 285 -6.10 -5.90 0.56
CA ILE A 285 -6.24 -4.45 0.58
C ILE A 285 -7.65 -4.04 1.02
N ARG A 286 -7.76 -2.99 1.82
CA ARG A 286 -9.00 -2.41 2.29
C ARG A 286 -9.12 -0.98 1.78
N TYR A 287 -10.34 -0.60 1.43
CA TYR A 287 -10.65 0.75 0.93
C TYR A 287 -11.60 1.46 1.89
N ARG A 288 -11.37 2.74 2.14
CA ARG A 288 -12.27 3.60 2.93
C ARG A 288 -12.57 4.89 2.17
N MET A 289 -13.83 5.29 2.18
CA MET A 289 -14.23 6.58 1.63
C MET A 289 -13.82 7.67 2.63
N MET A 290 -12.97 8.60 2.20
CA MET A 290 -12.56 9.76 3.00
C MET A 290 -13.45 10.99 2.70
N GLY A 291 -14.22 10.92 1.63
CA GLY A 291 -15.10 11.98 1.16
C GLY A 291 -14.61 12.62 -0.13
N LYS A 292 -15.14 13.80 -0.43
CA LYS A 292 -14.78 14.58 -1.62
C LYS A 292 -13.84 15.70 -1.27
N THR A 293 -12.87 15.95 -2.14
CA THR A 293 -11.94 17.07 -2.06
C THR A 293 -11.70 17.66 -3.45
N THR A 294 -10.84 18.67 -3.56
CA THR A 294 -10.49 19.31 -4.84
C THR A 294 -8.99 19.20 -5.07
N ILE A 295 -8.60 18.66 -6.23
CA ILE A 295 -7.21 18.59 -6.68
C ILE A 295 -7.13 19.28 -8.04
N ASN A 296 -6.23 20.26 -8.18
CA ASN A 296 -6.03 21.03 -9.41
C ASN A 296 -7.33 21.65 -10.00
N GLY A 297 -8.29 21.99 -9.13
CA GLY A 297 -9.59 22.56 -9.52
C GLY A 297 -10.66 21.53 -9.92
N GLU A 298 -10.34 20.24 -9.90
CA GLU A 298 -11.27 19.15 -10.15
C GLU A 298 -11.76 18.53 -8.83
N GLU A 299 -13.06 18.25 -8.74
CA GLU A 299 -13.61 17.50 -7.61
C GLU A 299 -13.22 16.02 -7.73
N VAL A 300 -12.71 15.44 -6.65
CA VAL A 300 -12.28 14.04 -6.58
C VAL A 300 -12.87 13.37 -5.34
N TYR A 301 -13.17 12.08 -5.46
CA TYR A 301 -13.30 11.17 -4.30
C TYR A 301 -11.90 10.82 -3.81
N GLN A 302 -11.64 11.02 -2.52
CA GLN A 302 -10.42 10.53 -1.89
C GLN A 302 -10.72 9.21 -1.19
N LEU A 303 -9.97 8.18 -1.57
CA LEU A 303 -10.09 6.84 -1.02
C LEU A 303 -8.81 6.51 -0.26
N ALA A 304 -8.93 6.16 1.02
CA ALA A 304 -7.83 5.55 1.75
C ALA A 304 -7.71 4.08 1.33
N CYS A 305 -6.49 3.62 1.07
CA CYS A 305 -6.18 2.21 0.83
C CYS A 305 -5.11 1.74 1.83
N TYR A 306 -5.32 0.59 2.44
CA TYR A 306 -4.35 0.01 3.36
C TYR A 306 -4.46 -1.51 3.41
N GLY A 307 -3.40 -2.19 3.83
CA GLY A 307 -3.40 -3.64 3.86
C GLY A 307 -2.07 -4.22 4.31
N SER A 308 -2.05 -5.55 4.41
CA SER A 308 -0.83 -6.29 4.69
C SER A 308 -0.83 -7.63 3.98
N ILE A 309 0.32 -8.00 3.44
CA ILE A 309 0.58 -9.31 2.85
C ILE A 309 1.60 -9.99 3.76
N LYS A 310 1.14 -11.01 4.49
CA LYS A 310 1.96 -11.81 5.41
C LYS A 310 2.38 -13.14 4.81
N ASP A 311 1.56 -13.68 3.92
CA ASP A 311 1.89 -14.85 3.12
C ASP A 311 2.25 -14.37 1.72
N PHE A 312 3.53 -13.97 1.57
CA PHE A 312 4.02 -13.47 0.29
C PHE A 312 4.02 -14.58 -0.79
N ASN A 313 4.07 -15.85 -0.37
CA ASN A 313 3.97 -16.99 -1.28
C ASN A 313 2.57 -17.11 -1.86
N GLU A 314 1.55 -17.14 -0.99
CA GLU A 314 0.16 -17.14 -1.43
C GLU A 314 -0.14 -15.93 -2.33
N PHE A 315 0.39 -14.75 -1.97
CA PHE A 315 0.25 -13.54 -2.78
C PHE A 315 0.85 -13.72 -4.18
N ILE A 316 2.10 -14.16 -4.30
CA ILE A 316 2.71 -14.34 -5.63
C ILE A 316 2.03 -15.47 -6.39
N GLU A 317 1.72 -16.62 -5.79
CA GLU A 317 0.98 -17.69 -6.49
C GLU A 317 -0.35 -17.20 -7.06
N THR A 318 -0.99 -16.29 -6.35
CA THR A 318 -2.24 -15.66 -6.73
C THR A 318 -2.07 -14.69 -7.90
N VAL A 319 -1.02 -13.86 -7.86
CA VAL A 319 -0.78 -12.76 -8.83
C VAL A 319 0.03 -13.22 -10.05
N TYR A 320 0.83 -14.27 -9.90
CA TYR A 320 1.76 -14.78 -10.90
C TYR A 320 1.13 -15.06 -12.27
N PRO A 321 -0.02 -15.78 -12.37
CA PRO A 321 -0.65 -16.04 -13.67
C PRO A 321 -1.00 -14.76 -14.44
N GLN A 322 -1.18 -13.64 -13.73
CA GLN A 322 -1.59 -12.35 -14.28
C GLN A 322 -0.41 -11.46 -14.65
N LEU A 323 0.78 -11.70 -14.07
CA LEU A 323 1.99 -10.91 -14.36
C LEU A 323 2.73 -11.36 -15.61
N GLY A 324 2.32 -12.47 -16.24
CA GLY A 324 2.97 -12.98 -17.45
C GLY A 324 4.45 -13.32 -17.25
N MET A 325 4.87 -13.58 -16.00
CA MET A 325 6.24 -13.91 -15.64
C MET A 325 6.66 -15.21 -16.33
N ASP A 326 7.89 -15.24 -16.86
CA ASP A 326 8.43 -16.40 -17.53
C ASP A 326 8.99 -17.44 -16.53
N GLN A 327 9.43 -18.60 -17.03
CA GLN A 327 9.98 -19.67 -16.18
C GLN A 327 11.25 -19.26 -15.42
N GLN A 328 12.01 -18.28 -15.91
CA GLN A 328 13.26 -17.85 -15.27
C GLN A 328 12.98 -16.94 -14.08
N LEU A 329 12.11 -15.94 -14.27
CA LEU A 329 11.59 -15.10 -13.19
C LEU A 329 10.91 -15.95 -12.11
N MET A 330 10.21 -17.01 -12.51
CA MET A 330 9.65 -17.96 -11.57
C MET A 330 10.68 -18.70 -10.76
N LYS A 331 11.76 -19.14 -11.37
CA LYS A 331 12.82 -19.83 -10.64
C LYS A 331 13.50 -18.88 -9.64
N LEU A 332 13.81 -17.65 -10.06
CA LEU A 332 14.34 -16.61 -9.17
C LEU A 332 13.40 -16.33 -7.99
N TRP A 333 12.10 -16.35 -8.27
CA TRP A 333 11.05 -16.22 -7.26
C TRP A 333 11.02 -17.42 -6.31
N GLU A 334 10.93 -18.65 -6.81
CA GLU A 334 10.97 -19.88 -6.01
C GLU A 334 12.22 -19.93 -5.12
N ASP A 335 13.36 -19.44 -5.64
CA ASP A 335 14.61 -19.35 -4.90
C ASP A 335 14.60 -18.27 -3.81
N SER A 336 13.68 -17.31 -3.87
CA SER A 336 13.50 -16.20 -2.91
C SER A 336 12.31 -16.39 -1.97
N VAL A 337 11.54 -17.46 -2.12
CA VAL A 337 10.38 -17.79 -1.27
C VAL A 337 10.80 -17.85 0.21
N GLY A 338 10.15 -17.05 1.05
CA GLY A 338 10.42 -16.96 2.49
C GLY A 338 11.48 -15.92 2.89
N LEU A 339 12.06 -15.17 1.94
CA LEU A 339 12.97 -14.08 2.23
C LEU A 339 12.27 -12.84 2.81
N MET A 340 11.08 -12.52 2.29
CA MET A 340 10.24 -11.43 2.80
C MET A 340 9.29 -11.94 3.88
N GLU A 341 9.22 -11.23 4.99
CA GLU A 341 8.33 -11.55 6.11
C GLU A 341 6.95 -10.90 5.97
N ASN A 342 6.91 -9.65 5.53
CA ASN A 342 5.67 -8.89 5.43
C ASN A 342 5.80 -7.72 4.46
N ILE A 343 4.70 -7.41 3.76
CA ILE A 343 4.50 -6.17 3.02
C ILE A 343 3.31 -5.43 3.63
N SER A 344 3.54 -4.24 4.16
CA SER A 344 2.50 -3.32 4.62
C SER A 344 2.26 -2.25 3.55
N LEU A 345 1.00 -1.96 3.24
CA LEU A 345 0.60 -0.93 2.29
C LEU A 345 -0.32 0.07 2.98
N TRP A 346 -0.10 1.35 2.76
CA TRP A 346 -0.93 2.45 3.25
C TRP A 346 -0.93 3.60 2.26
N GLY A 347 -2.06 4.25 2.03
CA GLY A 347 -2.07 5.36 1.09
C GLY A 347 -3.44 5.93 0.78
N PHE A 348 -3.44 6.84 -0.17
CA PHE A 348 -4.62 7.50 -0.69
C PHE A 348 -4.61 7.47 -2.19
N GLN A 349 -5.76 7.20 -2.77
CA GLN A 349 -6.02 7.32 -4.20
C GLN A 349 -7.10 8.36 -4.43
N ASN A 350 -6.93 9.18 -5.45
CA ASN A 350 -7.88 10.23 -5.80
C ASN A 350 -8.56 9.86 -7.12
N ILE A 351 -9.88 9.77 -7.12
CA ILE A 351 -10.67 9.38 -8.29
C ILE A 351 -11.57 10.55 -8.70
N GLY A 352 -11.53 10.94 -9.97
CA GLY A 352 -12.35 12.04 -10.50
C GLY A 352 -13.84 11.85 -10.18
N ALA A 353 -14.48 12.88 -9.61
CA ALA A 353 -15.87 12.74 -9.14
C ALA A 353 -16.90 12.67 -10.27
N VAL A 354 -16.51 13.09 -11.47
CA VAL A 354 -17.35 13.17 -12.67
C VAL A 354 -17.05 12.03 -13.65
N ASP A 355 -15.77 11.81 -13.95
CA ASP A 355 -15.32 10.91 -15.02
C ASP A 355 -14.74 9.58 -14.49
N PHE A 356 -14.59 9.46 -13.16
CA PHE A 356 -14.00 8.32 -12.46
C PHE A 356 -12.57 7.97 -12.93
N SER A 357 -11.86 8.90 -13.56
CA SER A 357 -10.45 8.68 -13.92
C SER A 357 -9.58 8.78 -12.66
N ASP A 358 -8.53 7.97 -12.59
CA ASP A 358 -7.55 8.06 -11.51
C ASP A 358 -6.77 9.39 -11.65
N LYS A 359 -6.57 10.08 -10.54
CA LYS A 359 -5.88 11.38 -10.47
C LYS A 359 -4.56 11.26 -9.71
N GLY A 360 -4.10 10.03 -9.49
CA GLY A 360 -2.92 9.72 -8.71
C GLY A 360 -3.19 9.76 -7.21
N GLY A 361 -2.12 9.72 -6.45
CA GLY A 361 -2.21 9.46 -5.02
C GLY A 361 -0.85 9.27 -4.38
N GLU A 362 -0.87 8.81 -3.13
CA GLU A 362 0.32 8.48 -2.37
C GLU A 362 0.21 7.06 -1.80
N LEU A 363 1.31 6.32 -1.84
CA LEU A 363 1.41 4.96 -1.30
C LEU A 363 2.71 4.84 -0.50
N LEU A 364 2.59 4.30 0.70
CA LEU A 364 3.67 3.81 1.52
C LEU A 364 3.68 2.29 1.47
N PHE A 365 4.79 1.72 1.02
CA PHE A 365 5.11 0.31 1.20
C PHE A 365 6.16 0.16 2.29
N VAL A 366 5.98 -0.85 3.13
CA VAL A 366 6.97 -1.28 4.11
C VAL A 366 7.18 -2.78 3.94
N ILE A 367 8.35 -3.16 3.46
CA ILE A 367 8.76 -4.55 3.22
C ILE A 367 9.77 -4.93 4.30
N THR A 368 9.48 -5.96 5.09
CA THR A 368 10.42 -6.50 6.09
C THR A 368 10.97 -7.85 5.63
N PHE A 369 12.19 -8.14 6.05
CA PHE A 369 12.95 -9.32 5.63
C PHE A 369 13.31 -10.17 6.84
N THR A 370 13.40 -11.49 6.62
CA THR A 370 13.88 -12.41 7.66
C THR A 370 15.33 -12.09 8.02
N PRO A 371 15.76 -12.19 9.29
CA PRO A 371 17.15 -12.00 9.67
C PRO A 371 18.11 -13.00 9.02
N GLU A 372 17.62 -14.22 8.74
CA GLU A 372 18.39 -15.31 8.15
C GLU A 372 17.57 -16.00 7.07
N PHE A 373 18.19 -16.29 5.93
CA PHE A 373 17.58 -16.98 4.81
C PHE A 373 18.55 -18.04 4.27
N LYS A 374 18.07 -19.29 4.16
CA LYS A 374 18.86 -20.43 3.65
C LYS A 374 20.24 -20.63 4.34
N GLY A 375 20.35 -20.29 5.62
CA GLY A 375 21.61 -20.44 6.39
C GLY A 375 22.54 -19.23 6.33
N GLU A 376 22.12 -18.15 5.68
CA GLU A 376 22.88 -16.91 5.53
C GLU A 376 22.15 -15.72 6.14
N ALA A 377 22.91 -14.80 6.75
CA ALA A 377 22.36 -13.57 7.30
C ALA A 377 21.87 -12.66 6.18
N VAL A 378 20.64 -12.15 6.29
CA VAL A 378 20.10 -11.18 5.35
C VAL A 378 20.58 -9.78 5.76
N PRO A 379 21.23 -9.02 4.88
CA PRO A 379 21.84 -7.74 5.25
C PRO A 379 20.83 -6.61 5.44
N ILE A 380 19.63 -6.76 4.87
CA ILE A 380 18.58 -5.76 4.87
C ILE A 380 17.49 -6.18 5.86
N LYS A 381 17.16 -5.31 6.80
CA LYS A 381 16.03 -5.48 7.71
C LYS A 381 14.72 -5.12 7.03
N ARG A 382 14.72 -3.99 6.32
CA ARG A 382 13.50 -3.36 5.81
C ARG A 382 13.76 -2.42 4.65
N ILE A 383 12.80 -2.35 3.75
CA ILE A 383 12.69 -1.31 2.72
C ILE A 383 11.40 -0.54 2.95
N GLN A 384 11.48 0.79 3.02
CA GLN A 384 10.32 1.69 3.03
C GLN A 384 10.27 2.43 1.71
N MET A 385 9.13 2.44 1.02
CA MET A 385 8.96 3.13 -0.25
C MET A 385 7.77 4.07 -0.15
N ASN A 386 8.02 5.36 -0.26
CA ASN A 386 6.97 6.37 -0.37
C ASN A 386 6.84 6.76 -1.83
N ILE A 387 5.73 6.42 -2.45
CA ILE A 387 5.44 6.66 -3.86
C ILE A 387 4.36 7.73 -3.93
N LYS A 388 4.54 8.71 -4.78
CA LYS A 388 3.54 9.72 -5.11
C LYS A 388 3.38 9.76 -6.63
N VAL A 389 2.15 9.57 -7.09
CA VAL A 389 1.81 9.65 -8.51
C VAL A 389 1.11 10.98 -8.75
N GLU A 390 1.63 11.76 -9.68
CA GLU A 390 1.20 13.12 -10.02
C GLU A 390 1.10 13.30 -11.53
N ASP A 391 0.48 14.40 -11.95
CA ASP A 391 0.36 14.79 -13.36
C ASP A 391 -0.23 13.72 -14.28
N LEU A 392 -1.05 12.83 -13.72
CA LEU A 392 -1.67 11.72 -14.43
C LEU A 392 -2.69 12.24 -15.46
N LYS A 393 -2.42 11.97 -16.73
CA LYS A 393 -3.20 12.44 -17.88
C LYS A 393 -3.50 11.27 -18.82
N TYR A 394 -4.62 11.34 -19.52
CA TYR A 394 -5.13 10.26 -20.37
C TYR A 394 -5.53 10.75 -21.75
N ASN A 395 -5.47 9.85 -22.73
CA ASN A 395 -6.00 10.03 -24.08
C ASN A 395 -5.51 11.34 -24.74
N GLN A 396 -4.22 11.62 -24.60
CA GLN A 396 -3.51 12.76 -25.15
C GLN A 396 -3.08 12.54 -26.60
N ASN A 397 -3.34 11.35 -27.18
CA ASN A 397 -2.84 10.93 -28.50
C ASN A 397 -1.31 10.90 -28.54
N LEU A 398 -0.69 10.33 -27.49
CA LEU A 398 0.76 10.18 -27.41
C LEU A 398 1.27 9.26 -28.53
N THR A 399 2.52 9.50 -28.94
CA THR A 399 3.23 8.64 -29.89
C THR A 399 4.60 8.33 -29.31
N ILE A 400 4.91 7.05 -29.13
CA ILE A 400 6.21 6.57 -28.66
C ILE A 400 6.97 5.97 -29.83
N GLU A 401 8.11 6.59 -30.16
CA GLU A 401 9.05 6.17 -31.18
C GLU A 401 10.43 5.90 -30.55
N LEU A 402 11.05 4.81 -30.97
CA LEU A 402 12.39 4.45 -30.52
C LEU A 402 13.43 5.33 -31.25
N PRO A 403 14.36 6.00 -30.54
CA PRO A 403 15.40 6.81 -31.18
C PRO A 403 16.34 5.94 -32.03
N GLU A 404 16.86 6.50 -33.13
CA GLU A 404 17.72 5.77 -34.09
C GLU A 404 18.94 5.11 -33.43
N GLU A 405 19.50 5.74 -32.40
CA GLU A 405 20.62 5.20 -31.61
C GLU A 405 20.23 3.91 -30.88
N ALA A 406 19.00 3.81 -30.38
CA ALA A 406 18.51 2.65 -29.65
C ALA A 406 18.08 1.50 -30.59
N VAL A 407 17.66 1.81 -31.82
CA VAL A 407 17.34 0.79 -32.85
C VAL A 407 18.55 -0.13 -33.11
N ASN A 408 19.75 0.44 -33.06
CA ASN A 408 21.02 -0.27 -33.29
C ASN A 408 21.75 -0.64 -31.98
N ALA A 409 21.06 -0.57 -30.84
CA ALA A 409 21.64 -0.88 -29.55
C ALA A 409 22.17 -2.32 -29.50
N GLN A 410 23.36 -2.48 -28.94
CA GLN A 410 23.91 -3.80 -28.67
C GLN A 410 23.09 -4.51 -27.59
N VAL A 411 23.06 -5.84 -27.65
CA VAL A 411 22.39 -6.64 -26.61
C VAL A 411 23.24 -6.59 -25.35
N LEU A 412 22.63 -6.24 -24.21
CA LEU A 412 23.30 -6.23 -22.93
C LEU A 412 23.78 -7.65 -22.60
N SER A 413 25.08 -7.79 -22.32
CA SER A 413 25.64 -9.03 -21.81
C SER A 413 25.35 -9.09 -20.32
N ILE A 414 24.39 -9.92 -19.92
CA ILE A 414 24.16 -10.21 -18.51
C ILE A 414 25.01 -11.46 -18.22
N GLU A 415 26.18 -11.29 -17.60
CA GLU A 415 27.03 -12.42 -17.21
C GLU A 415 26.22 -13.37 -16.33
N ARG A 416 26.18 -14.64 -16.74
CA ARG A 416 25.46 -15.72 -16.07
C ARG A 416 26.46 -16.46 -15.20
N GLU A 417 26.50 -16.13 -13.91
CA GLU A 417 27.08 -17.02 -12.90
C GLU A 417 26.04 -18.01 -12.37
#